data_AF-A0ABD4B7X3-F1
#
_entry.id   AF-A0ABD4B7X3-F1
#
_cell.length_a   1.000
_cell.length_b   1.000
_cell.length_c   1.000
_cell.angle_alpha   90.00
_cell.angle_beta   90.00
_cell.angle_gamma   90.00
#
_symmetry.space_group_name_H-M   'P 1'
#
loop_
_entity.id
_entity.type
_entity.pdbx_description
1 polymer ?
#
loop_
_entity_poly.entity_id
_entity_poly.type
_entity_poly.pdbx_seq_one_letter_code
_entity_poly.pdbx_strand_id
1 'polypeptide(L)'
;MSKMADEVQRNLIKAIDRDALFLPTLPEVALRIRLAAEDTEISISALSKVIGSDTALSARLIKVANSPLLRPNFEVSDVTTAVRRLGVNYTCNLAIGLVVEQMFHAKSPVIEQKMRDIWKQSLQVAGISYTLCQNYTNLKPDQATLAGLIHLIGILPILTYAEDHYELLADPISLNHVIDSIHPVIGERLLRSWDFPEPLACVPIQFQNFARVSKSPDYTDLVQIATVHIHRNTDHPFSLIEMVDLPAFSQLRLSRAEGMLSAQMDEAKSMLY
;
A
#
# COMPACT_ATOMS: atom_id res chain seq x y z
N MET A 1 4.47 24.30 -15.36
CA MET A 1 4.10 23.01 -14.74
C MET A 1 4.43 22.96 -13.25
N SER A 2 5.65 23.31 -12.77
CA SER A 2 5.93 23.29 -11.30
C SER A 2 4.95 24.15 -10.49
N LYS A 3 4.59 25.36 -10.96
CA LYS A 3 3.61 26.22 -10.24
C LYS A 3 2.27 25.56 -9.93
N MET A 4 1.77 24.71 -10.83
CA MET A 4 0.50 24.01 -10.65
C MET A 4 0.64 22.87 -9.64
N ALA A 5 1.71 22.08 -9.73
CA ALA A 5 2.03 21.06 -8.73
C ALA A 5 2.22 21.69 -7.34
N ASP A 6 2.94 22.81 -7.24
CA ASP A 6 3.16 23.56 -6.00
C ASP A 6 1.85 24.12 -5.41
N GLU A 7 0.90 24.52 -6.24
CA GLU A 7 -0.42 24.99 -5.82
C GLU A 7 -1.29 23.84 -5.31
N VAL A 8 -1.41 22.76 -6.10
CA VAL A 8 -2.16 21.55 -5.71
C VAL A 8 -1.60 20.98 -4.42
N GLN A 9 -0.28 20.84 -4.30
CA GLN A 9 0.38 20.36 -3.09
C GLN A 9 0.06 21.24 -1.88
N ARG A 10 0.15 22.57 -2.01
CA ARG A 10 -0.18 23.50 -0.91
C ARG A 10 -1.65 23.40 -0.51
N ASN A 11 -2.55 23.26 -1.46
CA ASN A 11 -3.98 23.13 -1.19
C ASN A 11 -4.29 21.81 -0.47
N LEU A 12 -3.71 20.71 -0.94
CA LEU A 12 -3.85 19.39 -0.31
C LEU A 12 -3.25 19.34 1.09
N ILE A 13 -2.03 19.85 1.30
CA ILE A 13 -1.41 19.89 2.64
C ILE A 13 -2.27 20.72 3.60
N LYS A 14 -2.75 21.90 3.18
CA LYS A 14 -3.64 22.72 4.01
C LYS A 14 -4.96 22.01 4.32
N ALA A 15 -5.48 21.23 3.37
CA ALA A 15 -6.68 20.45 3.58
C ALA A 15 -6.44 19.31 4.58
N ILE A 16 -5.30 18.63 4.50
CA ILE A 16 -4.93 17.53 5.42
C ILE A 16 -4.77 18.10 6.84
N ASP A 17 -4.04 19.21 6.98
CA ASP A 17 -3.79 19.86 8.26
C ASP A 17 -5.07 20.42 8.91
N ARG A 18 -6.13 20.64 8.13
CA ARG A 18 -7.43 21.16 8.60
C ARG A 18 -8.51 20.09 8.69
N ASP A 19 -8.17 18.82 8.43
CA ASP A 19 -9.10 17.70 8.37
C ASP A 19 -10.33 18.01 7.48
N ALA A 20 -10.05 18.54 6.28
CA ALA A 20 -11.09 19.04 5.39
C ALA A 20 -11.95 17.90 4.85
N LEU A 21 -13.27 18.09 4.85
CA LEU A 21 -14.30 17.08 4.51
C LEU A 21 -14.17 16.41 3.13
N PHE A 22 -13.46 17.00 2.17
CA PHE A 22 -13.27 16.42 0.84
C PHE A 22 -12.05 15.48 0.77
N LEU A 23 -11.21 15.48 1.80
CA LEU A 23 -10.14 14.49 1.90
C LEU A 23 -10.70 13.19 2.44
N PRO A 24 -10.11 12.06 2.03
CA PRO A 24 -10.58 10.78 2.50
C PRO A 24 -10.17 10.69 3.99
N THR A 25 -11.16 10.70 4.89
CA THR A 25 -10.94 10.45 6.31
C THR A 25 -10.77 8.96 6.52
N LEU A 26 -9.87 8.53 7.42
CA LEU A 26 -9.76 7.12 7.75
C LEU A 26 -11.13 6.62 8.27
N PRO A 27 -11.77 5.62 7.61
CA PRO A 27 -13.07 5.16 8.05
C PRO A 27 -13.04 4.67 9.49
N GLU A 28 -14.12 4.87 10.24
CA GLU A 28 -14.20 4.49 11.67
C GLU A 28 -13.83 3.02 11.88
N VAL A 29 -14.21 2.14 10.96
CA VAL A 29 -13.84 0.72 10.98
C VAL A 29 -12.33 0.51 10.91
N ALA A 30 -11.58 1.24 10.07
CA ALA A 30 -10.12 1.15 10.03
C ALA A 30 -9.48 1.71 11.30
N LEU A 31 -10.00 2.81 11.85
CA LEU A 31 -9.51 3.34 13.12
C LEU A 31 -9.71 2.31 14.26
N ARG A 32 -10.89 1.69 14.33
CA ARG A 32 -11.17 0.64 15.32
C ARG A 32 -10.28 -0.58 15.14
N ILE A 33 -9.99 -0.99 13.90
CA ILE A 33 -9.08 -2.09 13.61
C ILE A 33 -7.64 -1.73 13.98
N ARG A 34 -7.20 -0.49 13.75
CA ARG A 34 -5.86 -0.01 14.15
C ARG A 34 -5.72 -0.03 15.66
N LEU A 35 -6.68 0.54 16.39
CA LEU A 35 -6.69 0.50 17.86
C LEU A 35 -6.71 -0.94 18.38
N ALA A 36 -7.43 -1.84 17.70
CA ALA A 36 -7.41 -3.26 17.98
C ALA A 36 -6.05 -3.93 17.71
N ALA A 37 -5.26 -3.46 16.74
CA ALA A 37 -3.92 -3.97 16.46
C ALA A 37 -2.88 -3.54 17.53
N GLU A 38 -3.15 -2.44 18.23
CA GLU A 38 -2.31 -1.93 19.33
C GLU A 38 -2.61 -2.63 20.66
N ASP A 39 -3.77 -3.25 20.80
CA ASP A 39 -4.18 -4.00 21.99
C ASP A 39 -3.58 -5.43 21.98
N THR A 40 -2.61 -5.67 22.86
CA THR A 40 -1.94 -6.97 23.00
C THR A 40 -2.84 -8.06 23.57
N GLU A 41 -3.97 -7.70 24.19
CA GLU A 41 -4.89 -8.62 24.85
C GLU A 41 -6.17 -8.86 24.02
N ILE A 42 -6.26 -8.30 22.81
CA ILE A 42 -7.48 -8.43 22.02
C ILE A 42 -7.79 -9.89 21.67
N SER A 43 -9.03 -10.30 21.98
CA SER A 43 -9.49 -11.63 21.59
C SER A 43 -9.83 -11.69 20.10
N ILE A 44 -9.61 -12.86 19.50
CA ILE A 44 -10.04 -13.17 18.12
C ILE A 44 -11.53 -12.85 17.93
N SER A 45 -12.38 -13.15 18.92
CA SER A 45 -13.81 -12.88 18.85
C SER A 45 -14.12 -11.39 18.79
N ALA A 46 -13.42 -10.56 19.57
CA ALA A 46 -13.60 -9.11 19.56
C ALA A 46 -13.20 -8.52 18.21
N LEU A 47 -12.03 -8.90 17.67
CA LEU A 47 -11.59 -8.45 16.34
C LEU A 47 -12.56 -8.91 15.23
N SER A 48 -12.99 -10.16 15.29
CA SER A 48 -13.94 -10.71 14.32
C SER A 48 -15.27 -9.97 14.32
N LYS A 49 -15.72 -9.47 15.47
CA LYS A 49 -16.94 -8.65 15.58
C LYS A 49 -16.76 -7.25 14.98
N VAL A 50 -15.58 -6.65 15.12
CA VAL A 50 -15.26 -5.35 14.49
C VAL A 50 -15.27 -5.50 12.97
N ILE A 51 -14.54 -6.49 12.43
CA ILE A 51 -14.46 -6.73 11.00
C ILE A 51 -15.81 -7.20 10.43
N GLY A 52 -16.48 -8.10 11.14
CA GLY A 52 -17.78 -8.65 10.79
C GLY A 52 -18.93 -7.65 10.73
N SER A 53 -18.73 -6.43 11.26
CA SER A 53 -19.71 -5.34 11.13
C SER A 53 -19.76 -4.73 9.73
N ASP A 54 -18.71 -4.93 8.92
CA ASP A 54 -18.66 -4.54 7.51
C ASP A 54 -18.64 -5.81 6.63
N THR A 55 -19.76 -6.05 5.94
CA THR A 55 -19.94 -7.23 5.07
C THR A 55 -18.96 -7.24 3.90
N ALA A 56 -18.64 -6.07 3.32
CA ALA A 56 -17.74 -5.98 2.19
C ALA A 56 -16.30 -6.27 2.63
N LEU A 57 -15.86 -5.68 3.74
CA LEU A 57 -14.55 -5.96 4.34
C LEU A 57 -14.42 -7.44 4.71
N SER A 58 -15.46 -8.02 5.31
CA SER A 58 -15.49 -9.44 5.69
C SER A 58 -15.29 -10.36 4.48
N ALA A 59 -16.03 -10.13 3.40
CA ALA A 59 -15.93 -10.92 2.18
C ALA A 59 -14.53 -10.83 1.55
N ARG A 60 -13.94 -9.64 1.53
CA ARG A 60 -12.59 -9.41 0.99
C ARG A 60 -11.51 -10.05 1.84
N LEU A 61 -11.62 -9.95 3.17
CA LEU A 61 -10.71 -10.62 4.09
C LEU A 61 -10.74 -12.14 3.89
N ILE A 62 -11.94 -12.73 3.78
CA ILE A 62 -12.11 -14.15 3.50
C ILE A 62 -11.47 -14.52 2.16
N LYS A 63 -11.69 -13.71 1.11
CA LYS A 63 -11.07 -13.93 -0.21
C LYS A 63 -9.54 -13.95 -0.12
N VAL A 64 -8.94 -12.99 0.58
CA VAL A 64 -7.48 -12.95 0.77
C VAL A 64 -7.00 -14.11 1.65
N ALA A 65 -7.75 -14.49 2.70
CA ALA A 65 -7.40 -15.64 3.55
C ALA A 65 -7.35 -16.97 2.76
N ASN A 66 -8.10 -17.06 1.66
CA ASN A 66 -8.09 -18.19 0.73
C ASN A 66 -7.09 -18.04 -0.42
N SER A 67 -6.29 -16.98 -0.43
CA SER A 67 -5.38 -16.74 -1.55
C SER A 67 -4.22 -17.73 -1.58
N PRO A 68 -3.65 -18.03 -2.77
CA PRO A 68 -2.51 -18.94 -2.91
C PRO A 68 -1.31 -18.55 -2.03
N LEU A 69 -1.14 -17.26 -1.73
CA LEU A 69 -0.04 -16.74 -0.89
C LEU A 69 -0.04 -17.38 0.49
N LEU A 70 -1.23 -17.54 1.05
CA LEU A 70 -1.43 -17.98 2.43
C LEU A 70 -1.62 -19.49 2.51
N ARG A 71 -1.66 -20.19 1.37
CA ARG A 71 -1.72 -21.66 1.22
C ARG A 71 -2.77 -22.30 2.15
N PRO A 72 -4.08 -22.10 1.90
CA PRO A 72 -5.14 -22.72 2.69
C PRO A 72 -5.04 -24.25 2.71
N ASN A 73 -4.96 -24.82 3.92
CA ASN A 73 -5.19 -26.26 4.12
C ASN A 73 -6.66 -26.65 3.93
N PHE A 74 -7.56 -25.69 4.10
CA PHE A 74 -9.01 -25.81 3.90
C PHE A 74 -9.59 -24.43 3.58
N GLU A 75 -10.75 -24.42 2.92
CA GLU A 75 -11.46 -23.19 2.57
C GLU A 75 -11.95 -22.46 3.83
N VAL A 76 -11.58 -21.19 3.94
CA VAL A 76 -12.06 -20.27 4.99
C VAL A 76 -13.38 -19.68 4.54
N SER A 77 -14.44 -19.83 5.33
CA SER A 77 -15.79 -19.35 4.99
C SER A 77 -16.32 -18.26 5.93
N ASP A 78 -15.62 -17.96 7.02
CA ASP A 78 -16.02 -16.95 7.99
C ASP A 78 -14.83 -16.15 8.53
N VAL A 79 -15.12 -14.94 9.03
CA VAL A 79 -14.13 -13.98 9.54
C VAL A 79 -13.37 -14.54 10.76
N THR A 80 -14.04 -15.28 11.63
CA THR A 80 -13.39 -15.81 12.85
C THR A 80 -12.33 -16.84 12.49
N THR A 81 -12.64 -17.71 11.51
CA THR A 81 -11.68 -18.67 10.94
C THR A 81 -10.54 -17.97 10.21
N ALA A 82 -10.83 -16.89 9.46
CA ALA A 82 -9.80 -16.07 8.83
C ALA A 82 -8.84 -15.48 9.87
N VAL A 83 -9.37 -14.80 10.90
CA VAL A 83 -8.59 -14.18 11.97
C VAL A 83 -7.77 -15.23 12.74
N ARG A 84 -8.35 -16.39 13.04
CA ARG A 84 -7.65 -17.47 13.75
C ARG A 84 -6.46 -18.00 12.95
N ARG A 85 -6.60 -18.10 11.63
CA ARG A 85 -5.56 -18.65 10.76
C ARG A 85 -4.47 -17.64 10.46
N LEU A 86 -4.83 -16.41 10.13
CA LEU A 86 -3.89 -15.33 9.82
C LEU A 86 -3.22 -14.76 11.07
N GLY A 87 -3.87 -14.89 12.22
CA GLY A 87 -3.51 -14.21 13.44
C GLY A 87 -4.06 -12.78 13.47
N VAL A 88 -4.13 -12.22 14.68
CA VAL A 88 -4.71 -10.90 14.95
C VAL A 88 -3.98 -9.81 14.16
N ASN A 89 -2.66 -9.70 14.30
CA ASN A 89 -1.87 -8.62 13.70
C ASN A 89 -1.94 -8.59 12.17
N TYR A 90 -1.77 -9.75 11.52
CA TYR A 90 -1.87 -9.86 10.07
C TYR A 90 -3.26 -9.48 9.58
N THR A 91 -4.30 -9.96 10.28
CA THR A 91 -5.68 -9.63 9.95
C THR A 91 -5.95 -8.13 10.08
N CYS A 92 -5.50 -7.48 11.15
CA CYS A 92 -5.68 -6.05 11.33
C CYS A 92 -5.01 -5.25 10.21
N ASN A 93 -3.75 -5.55 9.90
CA ASN A 93 -2.99 -4.86 8.86
C ASN A 93 -3.61 -5.03 7.47
N LEU A 94 -4.03 -6.25 7.14
CA LEU A 94 -4.73 -6.52 5.89
C LEU A 94 -6.08 -5.82 5.84
N ALA A 95 -6.86 -5.86 6.92
CA ALA A 95 -8.16 -5.22 6.97
C ALA A 95 -8.04 -3.69 6.86
N ILE A 96 -7.03 -3.06 7.48
CA ILE A 96 -6.71 -1.65 7.27
C ILE A 96 -6.46 -1.35 5.79
N GLY A 97 -5.60 -2.15 5.14
CA GLY A 97 -5.35 -2.00 3.71
C GLY A 97 -6.62 -2.15 2.84
N LEU A 98 -7.48 -3.11 3.16
CA LEU A 98 -8.75 -3.35 2.44
C LEU A 98 -9.78 -2.23 2.68
N VAL A 99 -9.79 -1.60 3.86
CA VAL A 99 -10.61 -0.41 4.12
C VAL A 99 -10.06 0.79 3.36
N VAL A 100 -8.74 0.95 3.32
CA VAL A 100 -8.08 1.97 2.51
C VAL A 100 -8.44 1.80 1.03
N GLU A 101 -8.52 0.56 0.53
CA GLU A 101 -9.00 0.28 -0.82
C GLU A 101 -10.42 0.80 -1.08
N GLN A 102 -11.33 0.69 -0.11
CA GLN A 102 -12.69 1.20 -0.27
C GLN A 102 -12.72 2.73 -0.48
N MET A 103 -11.66 3.44 -0.10
CA MET A 103 -11.54 4.88 -0.33
C MET A 103 -11.21 5.20 -1.79
N PHE A 104 -10.71 4.25 -2.59
CA PHE A 104 -10.42 4.38 -4.03
C PHE A 104 -11.70 4.23 -4.89
N HIS A 105 -12.71 5.07 -4.63
CA HIS A 105 -13.89 5.20 -5.49
C HIS A 105 -13.95 6.60 -6.10
N ALA A 106 -14.26 6.66 -7.40
CA ALA A 106 -14.29 7.90 -8.16
C ALA A 106 -15.66 8.06 -8.84
N LYS A 107 -16.07 9.30 -9.11
CA LYS A 107 -17.29 9.60 -9.87
C LYS A 107 -17.06 9.43 -11.37
N SER A 108 -15.84 9.71 -11.83
CA SER A 108 -15.46 9.63 -13.24
C SER A 108 -14.95 8.24 -13.61
N PRO A 109 -15.46 7.58 -14.67
CA PRO A 109 -14.99 6.26 -15.11
C PRO A 109 -13.48 6.22 -15.42
N VAL A 110 -12.92 7.33 -15.91
CA VAL A 110 -11.48 7.44 -16.24
C VAL A 110 -10.64 7.38 -14.97
N ILE A 111 -11.07 8.09 -13.93
CA ILE A 111 -10.35 8.16 -12.65
C ILE A 111 -10.56 6.88 -11.87
N GLU A 112 -11.76 6.30 -11.94
CA GLU A 112 -12.08 5.01 -11.35
C GLU A 112 -11.18 3.90 -11.91
N GLN A 113 -10.96 3.89 -13.23
CA GLN A 113 -10.01 2.96 -13.85
C GLN A 113 -8.59 3.20 -13.34
N LYS A 114 -8.14 4.45 -13.29
CA LYS A 114 -6.80 4.80 -12.78
C LYS A 114 -6.63 4.37 -11.32
N MET A 115 -7.62 4.59 -10.47
CA MET A 115 -7.64 4.15 -9.08
C MET A 115 -7.53 2.63 -8.96
N ARG A 116 -8.28 1.88 -9.78
CA ARG A 116 -8.15 0.41 -9.85
C ARG A 116 -6.75 -0.03 -10.26
N ASP A 117 -6.13 0.64 -11.21
CA ASP A 117 -4.77 0.31 -11.67
C ASP A 117 -3.72 0.59 -10.59
N ILE A 118 -3.84 1.72 -9.86
CA ILE A 118 -2.98 2.04 -8.71
C ILE A 118 -3.17 1.03 -7.58
N TRP A 119 -4.40 0.63 -7.31
CA TRP A 119 -4.67 -0.39 -6.29
C TRP A 119 -4.07 -1.74 -6.68
N LYS A 120 -4.24 -2.14 -7.94
CA LYS A 120 -3.62 -3.35 -8.52
C LYS A 120 -2.10 -3.34 -8.30
N GLN A 121 -1.44 -2.21 -8.61
CA GLN A 121 0.00 -2.06 -8.35
C GLN A 121 0.34 -2.21 -6.86
N SER A 122 -0.43 -1.57 -5.98
CA SER A 122 -0.24 -1.65 -4.52
C SER A 122 -0.36 -3.08 -4.00
N LEU A 123 -1.31 -3.85 -4.53
CA LEU A 123 -1.48 -5.27 -4.19
C LEU A 123 -0.30 -6.14 -4.65
N GLN A 124 0.23 -5.86 -5.84
CA GLN A 124 1.41 -6.55 -6.37
C GLN A 124 2.65 -6.29 -5.51
N VAL A 125 2.88 -5.02 -5.17
CA VAL A 125 3.96 -4.60 -4.28
C VAL A 125 3.81 -5.26 -2.91
N ALA A 126 2.61 -5.25 -2.33
CA ALA A 126 2.33 -5.87 -1.04
C ALA A 126 2.64 -7.39 -1.00
N GLY A 127 2.27 -8.13 -2.05
CA GLY A 127 2.56 -9.56 -2.15
C GLY A 127 4.06 -9.86 -2.24
N ILE A 128 4.79 -9.08 -3.04
CA ILE A 128 6.24 -9.20 -3.15
C ILE A 128 6.92 -8.80 -1.85
N SER A 129 6.54 -7.66 -1.25
CA SER A 129 7.10 -7.19 0.02
C SER A 129 6.88 -8.19 1.15
N TYR A 130 5.70 -8.84 1.22
CA TYR A 130 5.45 -9.94 2.15
C TYR A 130 6.44 -11.10 1.96
N THR A 131 6.60 -11.54 0.72
CA THR A 131 7.42 -12.70 0.37
C THR A 131 8.90 -12.41 0.62
N LEU A 132 9.38 -11.22 0.25
CA LEU A 132 10.75 -10.79 0.52
C LEU A 132 10.99 -10.66 2.03
N CYS A 133 10.04 -10.07 2.76
CA CYS A 133 10.12 -9.92 4.21
C CYS A 133 10.26 -11.27 4.91
N GLN A 134 9.41 -12.23 4.53
CA GLN A 134 9.35 -13.56 5.13
C GLN A 134 10.65 -14.37 4.92
N ASN A 135 11.30 -14.22 3.76
CA ASN A 135 12.44 -15.06 3.40
C ASN A 135 13.80 -14.43 3.68
N TYR A 136 13.89 -13.10 3.69
CA TYR A 136 15.18 -12.39 3.70
C TYR A 136 15.37 -11.42 4.88
N THR A 137 14.36 -11.26 5.75
CA THR A 137 14.44 -10.30 6.86
C THR A 137 13.88 -10.87 8.16
N ASN A 138 14.15 -10.19 9.27
CA ASN A 138 13.50 -10.43 10.56
C ASN A 138 12.36 -9.43 10.85
N LEU A 139 11.94 -8.66 9.83
CA LEU A 139 10.82 -7.74 9.95
C LEU A 139 9.50 -8.51 9.98
N LYS A 140 8.44 -7.86 10.44
CA LYS A 140 7.11 -8.47 10.49
C LYS A 140 6.46 -8.48 9.09
N PRO A 141 6.12 -9.64 8.49
CA PRO A 141 5.59 -9.71 7.12
C PRO A 141 4.23 -9.01 6.93
N ASP A 142 3.37 -9.01 7.94
CA ASP A 142 2.10 -8.27 7.96
C ASP A 142 2.30 -6.76 7.75
N GLN A 143 3.30 -6.19 8.41
CA GLN A 143 3.64 -4.78 8.29
C GLN A 143 4.25 -4.49 6.90
N ALA A 144 5.01 -5.43 6.32
CA ALA A 144 5.52 -5.32 4.96
C ALA A 144 4.39 -5.37 3.92
N THR A 145 3.37 -6.20 4.12
CA THR A 145 2.15 -6.19 3.29
C THR A 145 1.48 -4.83 3.37
N LEU A 146 1.25 -4.31 4.58
CA LEU A 146 0.61 -3.01 4.78
C LEU A 146 1.42 -1.87 4.13
N ALA A 147 2.73 -1.85 4.29
CA ALA A 147 3.63 -0.89 3.64
C ALA A 147 3.43 -0.88 2.12
N GLY A 148 3.37 -2.07 1.49
CA GLY A 148 3.08 -2.19 0.06
C GLY A 148 1.68 -1.74 -0.34
N LEU A 149 0.66 -1.94 0.51
CA LEU A 149 -0.70 -1.48 0.22
C LEU A 149 -0.85 0.04 0.28
N ILE A 150 -0.11 0.71 1.18
CA ILE A 150 -0.26 2.15 1.43
C ILE A 150 0.78 3.03 0.74
N HIS A 151 1.78 2.46 0.05
CA HIS A 151 2.88 3.26 -0.51
C HIS A 151 2.44 4.31 -1.53
N LEU A 152 1.33 4.08 -2.24
CA LEU A 152 0.74 5.00 -3.23
C LEU A 152 -0.48 5.76 -2.69
N ILE A 153 -0.72 5.75 -1.37
CA ILE A 153 -1.93 6.36 -0.78
C ILE A 153 -2.07 7.86 -1.10
N GLY A 154 -0.94 8.56 -1.30
CA GLY A 154 -0.94 9.97 -1.65
C GLY A 154 -1.56 10.28 -3.01
N ILE A 155 -1.71 9.29 -3.91
CA ILE A 155 -2.36 9.48 -5.22
C ILE A 155 -3.86 9.73 -5.05
N LEU A 156 -4.49 9.10 -4.05
CA LEU A 156 -5.92 9.18 -3.81
C LEU A 156 -6.43 10.63 -3.67
N PRO A 157 -5.95 11.45 -2.72
CA PRO A 157 -6.42 12.83 -2.57
C PRO A 157 -6.09 13.71 -3.79
N ILE A 158 -5.05 13.40 -4.55
CA ILE A 158 -4.72 14.13 -5.79
C ILE A 158 -5.77 13.86 -6.87
N LEU A 159 -6.19 12.60 -7.02
CA LEU A 159 -7.25 12.23 -7.96
C LEU A 159 -8.60 12.78 -7.54
N THR A 160 -8.93 12.75 -6.24
CA THR A 160 -10.14 13.40 -5.71
C THR A 160 -10.12 14.91 -5.97
N TYR A 161 -8.99 15.58 -5.76
CA TYR A 161 -8.84 17.00 -6.09
C TYR A 161 -9.03 17.27 -7.59
N ALA A 162 -8.46 16.40 -8.44
CA ALA A 162 -8.61 16.53 -9.89
C ALA A 162 -10.07 16.33 -10.36
N GLU A 163 -10.87 15.50 -9.68
CA GLU A 163 -12.32 15.37 -9.97
C GLU A 163 -13.07 16.69 -9.85
N ASP A 164 -12.73 17.50 -8.86
CA ASP A 164 -13.37 18.79 -8.62
C ASP A 164 -12.73 19.94 -9.44
N HIS A 165 -11.62 19.68 -10.13
CA HIS A 165 -10.86 20.66 -10.91
C HIS A 165 -10.61 20.18 -12.34
N TYR A 166 -11.62 20.34 -13.21
CA TYR A 166 -11.66 19.80 -14.57
C TYR A 166 -10.46 20.17 -15.46
N GLU A 167 -9.81 21.31 -15.21
CA GLU A 167 -8.60 21.73 -15.93
C GLU A 167 -7.45 20.72 -15.80
N LEU A 168 -7.33 20.04 -14.65
CA LEU A 168 -6.34 18.98 -14.42
C LEU A 168 -6.69 17.70 -15.18
N LEU A 169 -7.98 17.42 -15.38
CA LEU A 169 -8.44 16.24 -16.11
C LEU A 169 -8.32 16.38 -17.63
N ALA A 170 -8.36 17.63 -18.12
CA ALA A 170 -8.26 17.92 -19.55
C ALA A 170 -6.87 17.61 -20.14
N ASP A 171 -5.83 17.53 -19.31
CA ASP A 171 -4.47 17.17 -19.71
C ASP A 171 -3.91 15.99 -18.88
N PRO A 172 -4.08 14.74 -19.36
CA PRO A 172 -3.58 13.54 -18.67
C PRO A 172 -2.07 13.51 -18.43
N ILE A 173 -1.28 14.17 -19.29
CA ILE A 173 0.19 14.22 -19.15
C ILE A 173 0.55 15.10 -17.97
N SER A 174 -0.06 16.29 -17.89
CA SER A 174 0.12 17.19 -16.75
C SER A 174 -0.36 16.55 -15.44
N LEU A 175 -1.49 15.82 -15.45
CA LEU A 175 -1.99 15.14 -14.26
C LEU A 175 -1.01 14.07 -13.75
N ASN A 176 -0.47 13.22 -14.63
CA ASN A 176 0.52 12.22 -14.24
C ASN A 176 1.78 12.89 -13.66
N HIS A 177 2.27 13.95 -14.29
CA HIS A 177 3.44 14.67 -13.79
C HIS A 177 3.19 15.30 -12.41
N VAL A 178 2.00 15.86 -12.17
CA VAL A 178 1.60 16.38 -10.85
C VAL A 178 1.56 15.24 -9.83
N ILE A 179 0.91 14.12 -10.16
CA ILE A 179 0.85 12.93 -9.30
C ILE A 179 2.26 12.51 -8.90
N ASP A 180 3.12 12.21 -9.88
CA ASP A 180 4.49 11.71 -9.66
C ASP A 180 5.31 12.66 -8.78
N SER A 181 5.10 13.97 -8.92
CA SER A 181 5.85 14.98 -8.19
C SER A 181 5.43 15.11 -6.72
N ILE A 182 4.13 14.94 -6.40
CA ILE A 182 3.59 15.35 -5.10
C ILE A 182 3.03 14.18 -4.28
N HIS A 183 2.65 13.07 -4.91
CA HIS A 183 2.09 11.91 -4.19
C HIS A 183 3.00 11.37 -3.06
N PRO A 184 4.35 11.40 -3.17
CA PRO A 184 5.21 10.93 -2.08
C PRO A 184 5.04 11.77 -0.81
N VAL A 185 5.04 13.09 -0.95
CA VAL A 185 4.89 14.06 0.14
C VAL A 185 3.47 14.02 0.72
N ILE A 186 2.47 13.98 -0.15
CA ILE A 186 1.06 13.90 0.27
C ILE A 186 0.78 12.59 1.01
N GLY A 187 1.33 11.47 0.53
CA GLY A 187 1.18 10.16 1.15
C GLY A 187 1.76 10.10 2.56
N GLU A 188 2.99 10.59 2.76
CA GLU A 188 3.59 10.67 4.10
C GLU A 188 2.75 11.54 5.04
N ARG A 189 2.34 12.74 4.58
CA ARG A 189 1.56 13.67 5.42
C ARG A 189 0.23 13.06 5.83
N LEU A 190 -0.44 12.35 4.91
CA LEU A 190 -1.71 11.69 5.15
C LEU A 190 -1.57 10.54 6.16
N LEU A 191 -0.56 9.68 6.00
CA LEU A 191 -0.31 8.58 6.95
C LEU A 191 0.05 9.11 8.35
N ARG A 192 0.84 10.19 8.43
CA ARG A 192 1.13 10.85 9.71
C ARG A 192 -0.12 11.45 10.35
N SER A 193 -1.03 12.06 9.58
CA SER A 193 -2.31 12.57 10.12
C SER A 193 -3.25 11.46 10.60
N TRP A 194 -3.06 10.22 10.12
CA TRP A 194 -3.79 9.04 10.58
C TRP A 194 -3.07 8.29 11.71
N ASP A 195 -2.01 8.87 12.27
CA ASP A 195 -1.17 8.30 13.32
C ASP A 195 -0.55 6.93 12.95
N PHE A 196 -0.22 6.70 11.68
CA PHE A 196 0.55 5.52 11.30
C PHE A 196 1.97 5.58 11.91
N PRO A 197 2.53 4.42 12.33
CA PRO A 197 3.86 4.39 12.91
C PRO A 197 4.93 4.81 11.88
N GLU A 198 6.00 5.47 12.35
CA GLU A 198 7.06 6.03 11.50
C GLU A 198 7.63 5.06 10.45
N PRO A 199 7.87 3.76 10.74
CA PRO A 199 8.37 2.83 9.73
C PRO A 199 7.43 2.59 8.54
N LEU A 200 6.14 2.91 8.68
CA LEU A 200 5.15 2.87 7.61
C LEU A 200 4.88 4.25 7.02
N ALA A 201 4.77 5.28 7.88
CA ALA A 201 4.43 6.64 7.46
C ALA A 201 5.49 7.26 6.52
N CYS A 202 6.77 6.90 6.67
CA CYS A 202 7.83 7.40 5.79
C CYS A 202 7.94 6.64 4.45
N VAL A 203 7.26 5.50 4.27
CA VAL A 203 7.37 4.68 3.05
C VAL A 203 7.00 5.47 1.79
N PRO A 204 5.87 6.20 1.72
CA PRO A 204 5.48 6.92 0.49
C PRO A 204 6.50 7.94 0.01
N ILE A 205 7.20 8.62 0.93
CA ILE A 205 8.20 9.64 0.55
C ILE A 205 9.58 9.04 0.23
N GLN A 206 9.91 7.87 0.79
CA GLN A 206 11.24 7.28 0.68
C GLN A 206 11.37 6.21 -0.41
N PHE A 207 10.29 5.53 -0.82
CA PHE A 207 10.44 4.33 -1.67
C PHE A 207 11.02 4.62 -3.07
N GLN A 208 10.87 5.85 -3.57
CA GLN A 208 11.45 6.27 -4.87
C GLN A 208 12.87 6.85 -4.73
N ASN A 209 13.39 7.01 -3.51
CA ASN A 209 14.77 7.40 -3.29
C ASN A 209 15.69 6.18 -3.47
N PHE A 210 15.97 5.83 -4.72
CA PHE A 210 16.78 4.64 -5.06
C PHE A 210 18.25 4.74 -4.64
N ALA A 211 18.72 5.92 -4.22
CA ALA A 211 20.05 6.13 -3.64
C ALA A 211 20.06 6.02 -2.11
N ARG A 212 18.90 5.76 -1.49
CA ARG A 212 18.75 5.65 -0.04
C ARG A 212 19.58 4.50 0.52
N VAL A 213 20.30 4.76 1.61
CA VAL A 213 21.01 3.74 2.38
C VAL A 213 20.45 3.73 3.81
N SER A 214 19.64 2.72 4.12
CA SER A 214 19.16 2.46 5.49
C SER A 214 20.29 1.99 6.44
N LYS A 215 20.12 2.20 7.75
CA LYS A 215 21.07 1.66 8.77
C LYS A 215 20.90 0.15 8.97
N SER A 216 19.68 -0.32 8.78
CA SER A 216 19.25 -1.71 8.87
C SER A 216 18.08 -1.90 7.91
N PRO A 217 17.87 -3.11 7.37
CA PRO A 217 16.75 -3.39 6.49
C PRO A 217 15.42 -2.94 7.10
N ASP A 218 14.62 -2.21 6.34
CA ASP A 218 13.30 -1.74 6.75
C ASP A 218 12.22 -1.98 5.67
N TYR A 219 10.99 -1.59 5.97
CA TYR A 219 9.86 -1.76 5.06
C TYR A 219 10.00 -0.94 3.77
N THR A 220 10.72 0.17 3.80
CA THR A 220 10.98 0.96 2.59
C THR A 220 11.81 0.12 1.63
N ASP A 221 12.91 -0.48 2.10
CA ASP A 221 13.81 -1.29 1.26
C ASP A 221 13.05 -2.41 0.52
N LEU A 222 12.13 -3.08 1.22
CA LEU A 222 11.25 -4.11 0.65
C LEU A 222 10.31 -3.56 -0.43
N VAL A 223 9.73 -2.39 -0.19
CA VAL A 223 8.84 -1.71 -1.14
C VAL A 223 9.63 -1.24 -2.36
N GLN A 224 10.87 -0.72 -2.21
CA GLN A 224 11.69 -0.29 -3.36
C GLN A 224 11.95 -1.44 -4.34
N ILE A 225 12.41 -2.59 -3.82
CA ILE A 225 12.67 -3.77 -4.65
C ILE A 225 11.39 -4.24 -5.33
N ALA A 226 10.30 -4.34 -4.58
CA ALA A 226 9.01 -4.73 -5.13
C ALA A 226 8.52 -3.78 -6.24
N THR A 227 8.64 -2.46 -6.03
CA THR A 227 8.27 -1.43 -7.01
C THR A 227 9.09 -1.54 -8.29
N VAL A 228 10.41 -1.72 -8.20
CA VAL A 228 11.25 -1.88 -9.42
C VAL A 228 10.90 -3.18 -10.14
N HIS A 229 10.69 -4.28 -9.40
CA HIS A 229 10.34 -5.57 -9.99
C HIS A 229 9.03 -5.53 -10.78
N ILE A 230 7.96 -4.92 -10.24
CA ILE A 230 6.65 -4.91 -10.93
C ILE A 230 6.66 -4.11 -12.24
N HIS A 231 7.59 -3.16 -12.38
CA HIS A 231 7.76 -2.32 -13.57
C HIS A 231 8.75 -2.89 -14.59
N ARG A 232 9.39 -4.02 -14.29
CA ARG A 232 10.26 -4.71 -15.23
C ARG A 232 9.50 -5.05 -16.51
N ASN A 233 10.11 -4.81 -17.67
CA ASN A 233 9.52 -5.02 -19.00
C ASN A 233 8.26 -4.16 -19.28
N THR A 234 8.16 -2.99 -18.67
CA THR A 234 7.13 -1.98 -18.98
C THR A 234 7.78 -0.72 -19.54
N ASP A 235 6.97 0.18 -20.12
CA ASP A 235 7.43 1.49 -20.58
C ASP A 235 7.69 2.49 -19.44
N HIS A 236 7.55 2.05 -18.17
CA HIS A 236 7.76 2.91 -17.01
C HIS A 236 9.26 3.22 -16.82
N PRO A 237 9.66 4.44 -16.41
CA PRO A 237 11.07 4.79 -16.21
C PRO A 237 11.84 3.88 -15.25
N PHE A 238 11.14 3.29 -14.28
CA PHE A 238 11.73 2.33 -13.33
C PHE A 238 12.15 0.99 -13.97
N SER A 239 11.69 0.68 -15.19
CA SER A 239 12.13 -0.51 -15.91
C SER A 239 13.60 -0.47 -16.31
N LEU A 240 14.20 0.71 -16.34
CA LEU A 240 15.62 0.94 -16.62
C LEU A 240 16.52 0.74 -15.40
N ILE A 241 15.93 0.56 -14.21
CA ILE A 241 16.67 0.40 -12.96
C ILE A 241 16.99 -1.07 -12.75
N GLU A 242 18.28 -1.39 -12.73
CA GLU A 242 18.75 -2.72 -12.35
C GLU A 242 18.63 -2.91 -10.84
N MET A 243 17.80 -3.86 -10.41
CA MET A 243 17.56 -4.11 -8.98
C MET A 243 18.84 -4.38 -8.20
N VAL A 244 19.82 -5.06 -8.82
CA VAL A 244 21.10 -5.42 -8.21
C VAL A 244 21.98 -4.22 -7.85
N ASP A 245 21.71 -3.04 -8.45
CA ASP A 245 22.45 -1.81 -8.21
C ASP A 245 21.82 -0.97 -7.08
N LEU A 246 20.63 -1.35 -6.61
CA LEU A 246 19.97 -0.66 -5.51
C LEU A 246 20.65 -0.98 -4.17
N PRO A 247 20.90 0.03 -3.31
CA PRO A 247 21.38 -0.23 -1.96
C PRO A 247 20.47 -1.18 -1.19
N ALA A 248 19.14 -1.04 -1.34
CA ALA A 248 18.13 -1.92 -0.76
C ALA A 248 18.38 -3.41 -1.07
N PHE A 249 18.87 -3.75 -2.28
CA PHE A 249 19.16 -5.13 -2.68
C PHE A 249 20.28 -5.73 -1.83
N SER A 250 21.36 -4.94 -1.64
CA SER A 250 22.49 -5.33 -0.80
C SER A 250 22.11 -5.41 0.68
N GLN A 251 21.26 -4.49 1.15
CA GLN A 251 20.82 -4.41 2.55
C GLN A 251 19.93 -5.58 2.94
N LEU A 252 19.00 -5.93 2.06
CA LEU A 252 18.16 -7.12 2.19
C LEU A 252 18.93 -8.43 1.98
N ARG A 253 20.23 -8.35 1.66
CA ARG A 253 21.12 -9.51 1.41
C ARG A 253 20.55 -10.45 0.33
N LEU A 254 19.89 -9.86 -0.68
CA LEU A 254 19.37 -10.61 -1.80
C LEU A 254 20.53 -11.14 -2.64
N SER A 255 20.35 -12.33 -3.22
CA SER A 255 21.40 -12.96 -4.02
C SER A 255 21.16 -12.75 -5.51
N ARG A 256 22.26 -12.67 -6.28
CA ARG A 256 22.26 -12.57 -7.75
C ARG A 256 21.82 -13.86 -8.45
N ALA A 257 21.26 -14.85 -7.74
CA ALA A 257 20.53 -15.93 -8.39
C ALA A 257 19.19 -15.39 -8.93
N GLU A 258 19.28 -14.41 -9.85
CA GLU A 258 18.19 -13.57 -10.35
C GLU A 258 17.02 -14.40 -10.87
N GLY A 259 17.29 -15.59 -11.42
CA GLY A 259 16.25 -16.50 -11.90
C GLY A 259 15.31 -17.01 -10.80
N MET A 260 15.83 -17.38 -9.63
CA MET A 260 14.99 -17.89 -8.53
C MET A 260 14.26 -16.75 -7.81
N LEU A 261 14.96 -15.63 -7.58
CA LEU A 261 14.37 -14.47 -6.90
C LEU A 261 13.28 -13.81 -7.76
N SER A 262 13.53 -13.61 -9.06
CA SER A 262 12.52 -13.08 -9.98
C SER A 262 11.30 -13.99 -10.06
N ALA A 263 11.49 -15.30 -10.22
CA ALA A 263 10.38 -16.25 -10.28
C ALA A 263 9.53 -16.21 -8.99
N GLN A 264 10.18 -16.12 -7.82
CA GLN A 264 9.48 -15.99 -6.55
C GLN A 264 8.65 -14.71 -6.46
N MET A 265 9.20 -13.57 -6.90
CA MET A 265 8.47 -12.30 -6.90
C MET A 265 7.33 -12.28 -7.94
N ASP A 266 7.54 -12.90 -9.10
CA ASP A 266 6.50 -13.05 -10.13
C ASP A 266 5.35 -13.94 -9.66
N GLU A 267 5.65 -15.02 -8.93
CA GLU A 267 4.63 -15.84 -8.27
C GLU A 267 3.85 -14.95 -7.29
N ALA A 268 4.55 -14.30 -6.34
CA ALA A 268 3.99 -13.44 -5.30
C ALA A 268 3.11 -12.30 -5.82
N LYS A 269 3.47 -11.70 -6.97
CA LYS A 269 2.72 -10.64 -7.66
C LYS A 269 1.26 -11.02 -7.90
N SER A 270 0.98 -12.29 -8.15
CA SER A 270 -0.36 -12.79 -8.48
C SER A 270 -1.12 -13.36 -7.28
N MET A 271 -0.48 -13.53 -6.12
CA MET A 271 -1.04 -14.36 -5.05
C MET A 271 -2.02 -13.66 -4.12
N LEU A 272 -2.19 -12.33 -4.21
CA LEU A 272 -3.20 -11.59 -3.43
C LEU A 272 -4.49 -11.32 -4.22
N TYR A 273 -4.59 -11.81 -5.47
CA TYR A 273 -5.72 -11.63 -6.38
C TYR A 273 -6.83 -12.69 -6.24
#